data_AF-A0AAD5WY45-F1
#
_entry.id   AF-A0AAD5WY45-F1
#
_cell.length_a   1.000
_cell.length_b   1.000
_cell.length_c   1.000
_cell.angle_alpha   90.00
_cell.angle_beta   90.00
_cell.angle_gamma   90.00
#
_symmetry.space_group_name_H-M   'P 1'
#
loop_
_entity.id
_entity.type
_entity.pdbx_description
1 polymer ?
#
loop_
_entity_poly.entity_id
_entity_poly.type
_entity_poly.pdbx_seq_one_letter_code
_entity_poly.pdbx_strand_id
1 'polypeptide(L)'
;MLACQATCRWSEQSDARENFSRHFYRALLQVVIKELDLLPSVEDSRDIVVGRLGRDAFGRGFANYARNALERLRVDVERDVEGRKEFSGESGEGGVLEGFEERYGEREKEVAVVWTLRAMLAEAIESLILVDRFLCLLERSGEGDLGGEVVGSDAVDGEPNIPLVVMLVPVFEPVDSPRNMVIVAKKL
;
A
#
# COMPACT_ATOMS: atom_id res chain seq x y z
N MET A 1 -0.88 0.60 9.50
CA MET A 1 -0.48 1.08 8.16
C MET A 1 -0.60 2.59 8.19
N LEU A 2 0.50 3.31 7.95
CA LEU A 2 0.53 4.79 7.96
C LEU A 2 -0.03 5.40 6.67
N ALA A 3 0.00 4.66 5.55
CA ALA A 3 -0.33 5.16 4.21
C ALA A 3 -1.80 5.61 4.01
N CYS A 4 -2.62 5.44 5.04
CA CYS A 4 -4.07 5.63 5.05
C CYS A 4 -4.55 6.29 6.35
N GLN A 5 -3.62 6.76 7.17
CA GLN A 5 -3.93 7.47 8.40
C GLN A 5 -3.82 8.96 8.11
N ALA A 6 -4.79 9.74 8.59
CA ALA A 6 -4.68 11.19 8.61
C ALA A 6 -3.38 11.57 9.32
N THR A 7 -2.56 12.40 8.66
CA THR A 7 -1.23 12.79 9.16
C THR A 7 -1.30 13.51 10.50
N CYS A 8 -2.43 14.18 10.79
CA CYS A 8 -2.71 14.81 12.08
C CYS A 8 -2.70 13.83 13.27
N ARG A 9 -2.94 12.52 13.04
CA ARG A 9 -2.94 11.49 14.09
C ARG A 9 -1.57 10.86 14.35
N TRP A 10 -0.52 11.28 13.64
CA TRP A 10 0.81 10.69 13.80
C TRP A 10 1.52 11.15 15.06
N SER A 11 1.28 12.39 15.49
CA SER A 11 1.84 12.94 16.74
C SER A 11 1.27 12.27 18.00
N GLU A 12 0.06 11.72 17.91
CA GLU A 12 -0.64 11.06 19.02
C GLU A 12 -0.24 9.58 19.18
N GLN A 13 0.42 8.99 18.17
CA GLN A 13 0.80 7.58 18.16
C GLN A 13 2.26 7.39 18.63
N SER A 14 2.45 6.62 19.70
CA SER A 14 3.79 6.23 20.20
C SER A 14 4.63 5.50 19.15
N ASP A 15 3.98 4.77 18.24
CA ASP A 15 4.63 3.82 17.33
C ASP A 15 4.93 4.44 15.95
N ALA A 16 4.72 5.75 15.76
CA ALA A 16 4.90 6.42 14.47
C ALA A 16 6.33 6.24 13.93
N ARG A 17 7.34 6.39 14.79
CA ARG A 17 8.75 6.19 14.42
C ARG A 17 9.05 4.75 14.02
N GLU A 18 8.58 3.77 14.79
CA GLU A 18 8.76 2.35 14.46
C GLU A 18 8.14 1.99 13.12
N ASN A 19 7.00 2.61 12.79
CA ASN A 19 6.36 2.37 11.51
C ASN A 19 7.24 2.81 10.33
N PHE A 20 8.00 3.91 10.43
CA PHE A 20 8.95 4.29 9.37
C PHE A 20 10.04 3.24 9.20
N SER A 21 10.65 2.77 10.30
CA SER A 21 11.68 1.72 10.24
C SER A 21 11.13 0.41 9.68
N ARG A 22 9.87 0.06 9.97
CA ARG A 22 9.19 -1.09 9.34
C ARG A 22 9.01 -0.92 7.82
N HIS A 23 8.76 0.29 7.33
CA HIS A 23 8.69 0.56 5.89
C HIS A 23 10.08 0.55 5.25
N PHE A 24 11.08 1.08 5.94
CA PHE A 24 12.47 0.98 5.52
C PHE A 24 12.92 -0.48 5.38
N TYR A 25 12.64 -1.35 6.36
CA TYR A 25 12.96 -2.78 6.26
C TYR A 25 12.24 -3.47 5.10
N ARG A 26 10.99 -3.09 4.79
CA ARG A 26 10.28 -3.60 3.61
C ARG A 26 10.95 -3.17 2.30
N ALA A 27 11.37 -1.91 2.20
CA ALA A 27 12.09 -1.42 1.03
C ALA A 27 13.47 -2.10 0.90
N LEU A 28 14.19 -2.24 2.01
CA LEU A 28 15.50 -2.89 2.04
C LEU A 28 15.41 -4.37 1.67
N LEU A 29 14.35 -5.08 2.04
CA LEU A 29 14.09 -6.44 1.56
C LEU A 29 13.94 -6.50 0.04
N GLN A 30 13.27 -5.54 -0.58
CA GLN A 30 13.17 -5.48 -2.05
C GLN A 30 14.52 -5.23 -2.70
N VAL A 31 15.38 -4.42 -2.07
CA VAL A 31 16.78 -4.22 -2.51
C VAL A 31 17.55 -5.53 -2.44
N VAL A 32 17.48 -6.26 -1.31
CA VAL A 32 18.13 -7.57 -1.15
C VAL A 32 17.68 -8.55 -2.22
N ILE A 33 16.35 -8.70 -2.43
CA ILE A 33 15.79 -9.62 -3.44
C ILE A 33 16.32 -9.29 -4.83
N LYS A 34 16.44 -8.00 -5.17
CA LYS A 34 16.90 -7.53 -6.47
C LYS A 34 18.40 -7.67 -6.64
N GLU A 35 19.20 -7.24 -5.67
CA GLU A 35 20.67 -7.27 -5.76
C GLU A 35 21.21 -8.70 -5.75
N LEU A 36 20.61 -9.57 -4.94
CA LEU A 36 21.00 -10.97 -4.86
C LEU A 36 20.28 -11.84 -5.89
N ASP A 37 19.42 -11.27 -6.74
CA ASP A 37 18.63 -11.98 -7.76
C ASP A 37 18.03 -13.28 -7.20
N LEU A 38 17.28 -13.13 -6.09
CA LEU A 38 16.73 -14.25 -5.32
C LEU A 38 15.41 -14.78 -5.88
N LEU A 39 14.75 -14.02 -6.75
CA LEU A 39 13.46 -14.38 -7.33
C LEU A 39 13.50 -14.21 -8.85
N PRO A 40 13.01 -15.20 -9.62
CA PRO A 40 13.21 -15.29 -11.07
C PRO A 40 12.45 -14.25 -11.89
N SER A 41 11.55 -13.47 -11.27
CA SER A 41 10.90 -12.33 -11.91
C SER A 41 10.53 -11.30 -10.84
N VAL A 42 11.33 -10.25 -10.75
CA VAL A 42 11.03 -9.07 -9.92
C VAL A 42 10.30 -8.00 -10.76
N GLU A 43 9.90 -8.31 -12.00
CA GLU A 43 9.29 -7.35 -12.93
C GLU A 43 7.98 -6.75 -12.37
N ASP A 44 7.20 -7.54 -11.62
CA ASP A 44 6.05 -7.06 -10.86
C ASP A 44 6.25 -7.32 -9.36
N SER A 45 6.60 -6.28 -8.61
CA SER A 45 6.76 -6.36 -7.14
C SER A 45 5.51 -6.80 -6.38
N ARG A 46 4.36 -6.92 -7.07
CA ARG A 46 3.07 -7.37 -6.55
C ARG A 46 3.06 -8.86 -6.21
N ASP A 47 3.95 -9.65 -6.81
CA ASP A 47 4.04 -11.09 -6.57
C ASP A 47 4.83 -11.43 -5.29
N ILE A 48 5.54 -10.44 -4.73
CA ILE A 48 6.33 -10.60 -3.50
C ILE A 48 5.42 -10.35 -2.28
N VAL A 49 4.74 -11.41 -1.83
CA VAL A 49 3.81 -11.35 -0.69
C VAL A 49 4.38 -12.02 0.56
N VAL A 50 4.96 -11.22 1.46
CA VAL A 50 5.48 -11.70 2.77
C VAL A 50 4.39 -11.80 3.86
N GLY A 51 3.30 -11.05 3.69
CA GLY A 51 2.21 -10.97 4.66
C GLY A 51 2.59 -10.22 5.96
N ARG A 52 1.87 -10.51 7.06
CA ARG A 52 2.09 -9.86 8.37
C ARG A 52 3.16 -10.59 9.16
N LEU A 53 4.29 -9.94 9.41
CA LEU A 53 5.32 -10.46 10.32
C LEU A 53 5.00 -10.05 11.76
N GLY A 54 5.40 -10.88 12.73
CA GLY A 54 5.24 -10.60 14.16
C GLY A 54 6.08 -9.39 14.59
N ARG A 55 5.75 -8.79 15.74
CA ARG A 55 6.54 -7.65 16.28
C ARG A 55 8.01 -8.02 16.51
N ASP A 56 8.26 -9.25 16.96
CA ASP A 56 9.60 -9.75 17.26
C ASP A 56 10.52 -9.83 16.03
N ALA A 57 9.95 -9.88 14.81
CA ALA A 57 10.73 -9.89 13.58
C ALA A 57 11.55 -8.61 13.41
N PHE A 58 11.06 -7.48 13.94
CA PHE A 58 11.70 -6.16 13.83
C PHE A 58 12.62 -5.82 15.00
N GLY A 59 12.57 -6.59 16.10
CA GLY A 59 13.27 -6.24 17.34
C GLY A 59 14.78 -6.54 17.34
N ARG A 60 15.28 -7.31 16.37
CA ARG A 60 16.68 -7.78 16.29
C ARG A 60 17.40 -7.31 15.02
N GLY A 61 17.03 -6.14 14.50
CA GLY A 61 17.64 -5.57 13.30
C GLY A 61 17.09 -6.14 11.99
N PHE A 62 17.61 -5.61 10.87
CA PHE A 62 17.14 -5.95 9.53
C PHE A 62 17.41 -7.40 9.16
N ALA A 63 18.59 -7.95 9.47
CA ALA A 63 18.94 -9.31 9.06
C ALA A 63 17.95 -10.35 9.63
N ASN A 64 17.52 -10.18 10.87
CA ASN A 64 16.47 -11.03 11.46
C ASN A 64 15.13 -10.86 10.72
N TYR A 65 14.74 -9.63 10.42
CA TYR A 65 13.52 -9.35 9.64
C TYR A 65 13.58 -10.02 8.25
N ALA A 66 14.70 -9.88 7.54
CA ALA A 66 14.89 -10.41 6.20
C ALA A 66 14.85 -11.94 6.18
N ARG A 67 15.51 -12.62 7.13
CA ARG A 67 15.43 -14.09 7.26
C ARG A 67 14.00 -14.58 7.43
N ASN A 68 13.25 -13.97 8.36
CA ASN A 68 11.83 -14.32 8.58
C ASN A 68 10.95 -14.04 7.34
N ALA A 69 11.28 -13.00 6.56
CA ALA A 69 10.55 -12.66 5.35
C ALA A 69 10.85 -13.64 4.19
N LEU A 70 12.12 -13.97 3.98
CA LEU A 70 12.59 -14.83 2.90
C LEU A 70 12.18 -16.29 3.12
N GLU A 71 12.13 -16.74 4.38
CA GLU A 71 11.56 -18.05 4.75
C GLU A 71 10.11 -18.20 4.24
N ARG A 72 9.30 -17.13 4.32
CA ARG A 72 7.92 -17.16 3.80
C ARG A 72 7.83 -17.16 2.28
N LEU A 73 8.85 -16.61 1.63
CA LEU A 73 9.00 -16.66 0.19
C LEU A 73 9.64 -17.97 -0.28
N ARG A 74 9.98 -18.89 0.64
CA ARG A 74 10.66 -20.17 0.38
C ARG A 74 12.02 -19.98 -0.31
N VAL A 75 12.71 -18.90 0.02
CA VAL A 75 14.05 -18.57 -0.47
C VAL A 75 15.07 -18.91 0.61
N ASP A 76 16.11 -19.64 0.24
CA ASP A 76 17.24 -19.94 1.12
C ASP A 76 18.45 -19.14 0.63
N VAL A 77 18.67 -17.98 1.26
CA VAL A 77 19.65 -16.99 0.81
C VAL A 77 21.05 -17.58 0.72
N GLU A 78 21.46 -18.37 1.71
CA GLU A 78 22.81 -18.91 1.74
C GLU A 78 23.01 -19.87 0.58
N ARG A 79 22.07 -20.81 0.37
CA ARG A 79 22.13 -21.77 -0.74
C ARG A 79 21.98 -21.12 -2.12
N ASP A 80 21.09 -20.14 -2.25
CA ASP A 80 20.75 -19.53 -3.54
C ASP A 80 21.82 -18.51 -4.01
N VAL A 81 22.68 -18.06 -3.08
CA VAL A 81 23.88 -17.24 -3.32
C VAL A 81 25.16 -18.09 -3.40
N GLU A 82 25.18 -19.30 -2.82
CA GLU A 82 26.31 -20.23 -2.83
C GLU A 82 26.79 -20.53 -4.26
N GLY A 83 27.99 -20.08 -4.60
CA GLY A 83 28.61 -20.24 -5.93
C GLY A 83 28.70 -18.97 -6.77
N ARG A 84 28.10 -17.85 -6.35
CA ARG A 84 28.27 -16.55 -7.00
C ARG A 84 29.51 -15.84 -6.45
N LYS A 85 30.57 -15.81 -7.26
CA LYS A 85 31.87 -15.21 -6.88
C LYS A 85 31.77 -13.75 -6.44
N GLU A 86 30.80 -12.98 -6.94
CA GLU A 86 30.56 -11.58 -6.55
C GLU A 86 30.23 -11.42 -5.06
N PHE A 87 29.55 -12.39 -4.45
CA PHE A 87 29.10 -12.33 -3.05
C PHE A 87 29.97 -13.14 -2.09
N SER A 88 30.89 -13.96 -2.61
CA SER A 88 31.80 -14.80 -1.82
C SER A 88 32.78 -14.02 -0.92
N GLY A 89 32.93 -12.71 -1.13
CA GLY A 89 33.73 -11.81 -0.28
C GLY A 89 32.95 -11.11 0.83
N GLU A 90 31.61 -11.12 0.77
CA GLU A 90 30.72 -10.47 1.75
C GLU A 90 30.24 -11.44 2.84
N SER A 91 30.44 -12.76 2.65
CA SER A 91 30.24 -13.78 3.69
C SER A 91 31.33 -13.71 4.78
N GLY A 92 31.37 -12.61 5.53
CA GLY A 92 32.04 -12.58 6.84
C GLY A 92 31.24 -13.41 7.87
N GLU A 93 31.71 -13.46 9.13
CA GLU A 93 31.03 -14.18 10.24
C GLU A 93 29.56 -13.79 10.45
N GLY A 94 29.09 -12.69 9.84
CA GLY A 94 27.72 -12.22 9.87
C GLY A 94 26.74 -12.98 8.97
N GLY A 95 27.12 -13.31 7.73
CA GLY A 95 26.19 -13.76 6.66
C GLY A 95 25.98 -12.70 5.56
N VAL A 96 25.24 -13.05 4.51
CA VAL A 96 25.06 -12.18 3.30
C VAL A 96 24.11 -11.01 3.58
N LEU A 97 23.28 -11.07 4.61
CA LEU A 97 22.27 -10.05 4.92
C LEU A 97 22.82 -8.94 5.82
N GLU A 98 23.96 -9.20 6.45
CA GLU A 98 24.66 -8.31 7.35
C GLU A 98 25.34 -7.19 6.55
N GLY A 99 25.22 -5.95 7.01
CA GLY A 99 25.75 -4.77 6.32
C GLY A 99 24.77 -4.06 5.37
N PHE A 100 23.70 -4.72 4.90
CA PHE A 100 22.65 -4.04 4.11
C PHE A 100 22.01 -2.86 4.87
N GLU A 101 21.74 -3.04 6.16
CA GLU A 101 21.17 -2.00 7.01
C GLU A 101 22.12 -0.79 7.16
N GLU A 102 23.42 -1.03 7.27
CA GLU A 102 24.43 0.02 7.36
C GLU A 102 24.59 0.75 6.02
N ARG A 103 24.73 -0.01 4.92
CA ARG A 103 24.90 0.51 3.54
C ARG A 103 23.74 1.42 3.12
N TYR A 104 22.53 1.11 3.56
CA TYR A 104 21.32 1.82 3.16
C TYR A 104 20.71 2.69 4.27
N GLY A 105 21.30 2.73 5.47
CA GLY A 105 20.73 3.40 6.63
C GLY A 105 20.46 4.89 6.41
N GLU A 106 21.33 5.60 5.69
CA GLU A 106 21.12 7.03 5.39
C GLU A 106 19.86 7.30 4.54
N ARG A 107 19.43 6.30 3.76
CA ARG A 107 18.24 6.39 2.90
C ARG A 107 16.92 6.11 3.62
N GLU A 108 16.93 5.73 4.90
CA GLU A 108 15.69 5.59 5.68
C GLU A 108 14.84 6.88 5.62
N LYS A 109 15.51 8.04 5.61
CA LYS A 109 14.87 9.35 5.46
C LYS A 109 14.15 9.52 4.12
N GLU A 110 14.72 8.99 3.04
CA GLU A 110 14.11 9.04 1.70
C GLU A 110 12.78 8.26 1.70
N VAL A 111 12.77 7.07 2.31
CA VAL A 111 11.56 6.25 2.46
C VAL A 111 10.52 6.97 3.31
N ALA A 112 10.94 7.60 4.40
CA ALA A 112 10.04 8.37 5.26
C ALA A 112 9.39 9.55 4.53
N VAL A 113 10.14 10.27 3.68
CA VAL A 113 9.60 11.36 2.85
C VAL A 113 8.55 10.84 1.89
N VAL A 114 8.84 9.78 1.13
CA VAL A 114 7.89 9.19 0.17
C VAL A 114 6.61 8.73 0.88
N TRP A 115 6.73 8.09 2.03
CA TRP A 115 5.57 7.63 2.80
C TRP A 115 4.74 8.78 3.38
N THR A 116 5.40 9.86 3.78
CA THR A 116 4.72 11.07 4.26
C THR A 116 3.94 11.72 3.13
N LEU A 117 4.57 11.91 1.96
CA LEU A 117 3.89 12.42 0.76
C LEU A 117 2.69 11.56 0.37
N ARG A 118 2.85 10.23 0.40
CA ARG A 118 1.75 9.29 0.14
C ARG A 118 0.59 9.48 1.12
N ALA A 119 0.87 9.62 2.41
CA ALA A 119 -0.16 9.82 3.43
C ALA A 119 -0.87 11.17 3.27
N MET A 120 -0.12 12.24 2.95
CA MET A 120 -0.69 13.57 2.71
C MET A 120 -1.61 13.60 1.48
N LEU A 121 -1.24 12.89 0.41
CA LEU A 121 -2.02 12.84 -0.83
C LEU A 121 -3.18 11.85 -0.78
N ALA A 122 -3.19 10.92 0.18
CA ALA A 122 -4.18 9.85 0.26
C ALA A 122 -5.61 10.40 0.34
N GLU A 123 -5.87 11.40 1.19
CA GLU A 123 -7.22 11.98 1.37
C GLU A 123 -7.74 12.63 0.10
N ALA A 124 -6.88 13.35 -0.63
CA ALA A 124 -7.25 13.98 -1.90
C ALA A 124 -7.55 12.94 -2.99
N ILE A 125 -6.69 11.92 -3.12
CA ILE A 125 -6.87 10.84 -4.12
C ILE A 125 -8.11 10.01 -3.80
N GLU A 126 -8.35 9.68 -2.53
CA GLU A 126 -9.53 8.93 -2.10
C GLU A 126 -10.82 9.73 -2.32
N SER A 127 -10.80 11.04 -2.08
CA SER A 127 -11.93 11.92 -2.37
C SER A 127 -12.23 11.97 -3.87
N LEU A 128 -11.19 12.04 -4.72
CA LEU A 128 -11.36 12.01 -6.17
C LEU A 128 -11.99 10.69 -6.64
N ILE A 129 -11.50 9.56 -6.13
CA ILE A 129 -12.07 8.24 -6.43
C ILE A 129 -13.53 8.15 -5.97
N LEU A 130 -13.83 8.64 -4.77
CA LEU A 130 -15.20 8.64 -4.24
C LEU A 130 -16.16 9.43 -5.13
N VAL A 131 -15.77 10.65 -5.53
CA VAL A 131 -16.58 11.52 -6.39
C VAL A 131 -16.73 10.91 -7.79
N ASP A 132 -15.66 10.39 -8.38
CA ASP A 132 -15.71 9.70 -9.68
C ASP A 132 -16.72 8.54 -9.67
N ARG A 133 -16.67 7.68 -8.65
CA ARG A 133 -17.61 6.55 -8.52
C ARG A 133 -19.04 7.00 -8.28
N PHE A 134 -19.24 8.07 -7.51
CA PHE A 134 -20.56 8.64 -7.28
C PHE A 134 -21.17 9.23 -8.54
N LEU A 135 -20.41 10.06 -9.28
CA LEU A 135 -20.85 10.66 -10.54
C LEU A 135 -21.16 9.59 -11.60
N CYS A 136 -20.33 8.55 -11.72
CA CYS A 136 -20.60 7.44 -12.63
C CYS A 136 -21.95 6.74 -12.36
N LEU A 137 -22.36 6.64 -11.09
CA LEU A 137 -23.65 6.05 -10.72
C LEU A 137 -24.82 7.01 -10.95
N LEU A 138 -24.63 8.32 -10.74
CA LEU A 138 -25.62 9.34 -11.08
C LEU A 138 -25.87 9.42 -12.60
N GLU A 139 -24.82 9.37 -13.40
CA GLU A 139 -24.95 9.33 -14.87
C GLU A 139 -25.77 8.11 -15.33
N ARG A 140 -25.62 6.98 -14.62
CA ARG A 140 -26.39 5.75 -14.88
C ARG A 140 -27.81 5.77 -14.33
N SER A 141 -28.11 6.56 -13.30
CA SER A 141 -29.49 6.69 -12.80
C SER A 141 -30.39 7.49 -13.74
N GLY A 142 -29.79 8.18 -14.71
CA GLY A 142 -30.50 9.13 -15.56
C GLY A 142 -30.76 10.46 -14.88
N GLU A 143 -30.40 10.64 -13.60
CA GLU A 143 -30.45 11.95 -12.91
C GLU A 143 -29.27 12.80 -13.36
N GLY A 144 -29.44 13.48 -14.49
CA GLY A 144 -28.44 14.35 -15.10
C GLY A 144 -28.12 15.65 -14.35
N ASP A 145 -28.62 15.87 -13.14
CA ASP A 145 -28.24 17.04 -12.35
C ASP A 145 -28.47 16.82 -10.85
N LEU A 146 -27.57 17.37 -10.02
CA LEU A 146 -27.66 17.34 -8.55
C LEU A 146 -28.90 18.11 -8.08
N GLY A 147 -30.07 17.45 -8.09
CA GLY A 147 -31.35 17.98 -7.60
C GLY A 147 -32.41 18.30 -8.66
N GLY A 148 -32.29 17.80 -9.90
CA GLY A 148 -33.30 17.98 -10.95
C GLY A 148 -33.94 16.67 -11.40
N GLU A 149 -35.27 16.64 -11.49
CA GLU A 149 -35.99 15.58 -12.22
C GLU A 149 -35.47 15.51 -13.66
N VAL A 150 -34.92 14.36 -14.06
CA VAL A 150 -34.58 14.11 -15.46
C VAL A 150 -35.46 12.99 -16.00
N VAL A 151 -36.21 13.38 -17.03
CA VAL A 151 -36.98 12.52 -17.92
C VAL A 151 -36.01 11.58 -18.63
N GLY A 152 -36.25 10.28 -18.50
CA GLY A 152 -35.38 9.21 -18.97
C GLY A 152 -34.88 9.40 -20.40
N SER A 153 -33.56 9.38 -20.56
CA SER A 153 -32.92 9.26 -21.86
C SER A 153 -32.62 7.80 -22.18
N ASP A 154 -32.70 7.51 -23.47
CA ASP A 154 -32.74 6.18 -24.06
C ASP A 154 -31.56 5.27 -23.70
N ALA A 155 -31.87 3.98 -23.61
CA ALA A 155 -30.95 2.90 -23.35
C ALA A 155 -29.73 2.93 -24.28
N VAL A 156 -28.55 3.15 -23.69
CA VAL A 156 -27.29 2.81 -24.35
C VAL A 156 -27.09 1.30 -24.14
N ASP A 157 -26.91 0.57 -25.24
CA ASP A 157 -26.54 -0.86 -25.29
C ASP A 157 -27.61 -1.92 -24.98
N GLY A 158 -28.91 -1.60 -25.08
CA GLY A 158 -29.97 -2.61 -25.07
C GLY A 158 -30.20 -3.32 -23.72
N GLU A 159 -29.48 -2.93 -22.67
CA GLU A 159 -29.85 -3.25 -21.30
C GLU A 159 -30.97 -2.32 -20.83
N PRO A 160 -31.99 -2.85 -20.12
CA PRO A 160 -33.06 -2.01 -19.60
C PRO A 160 -32.48 -0.96 -18.65
N ASN A 161 -32.76 0.31 -18.92
CA ASN A 161 -32.40 1.40 -18.02
C ASN A 161 -33.17 1.17 -16.71
N ILE A 162 -32.48 0.63 -15.71
CA ILE A 162 -33.12 0.40 -14.43
C ILE A 162 -33.09 1.73 -13.67
N PRO A 163 -34.24 2.27 -13.25
CA PRO A 163 -34.27 3.41 -12.34
C PRO A 163 -33.44 3.10 -11.09
N LEU A 164 -32.39 3.88 -10.89
CA LEU A 164 -31.52 3.83 -9.72
C LEU A 164 -31.73 5.10 -8.91
N VAL A 165 -31.83 4.97 -7.60
CA VAL A 165 -31.68 6.12 -6.69
C VAL A 165 -30.27 6.05 -6.10
N VAL A 166 -29.49 7.10 -6.30
CA VAL A 166 -28.08 7.15 -5.88
C VAL A 166 -27.90 8.26 -4.85
N MET A 167 -27.26 7.95 -3.73
CA MET A 167 -27.00 8.89 -2.64
C MET A 167 -25.57 8.75 -2.15
N LEU A 168 -24.96 9.87 -1.75
CA LEU A 168 -23.69 9.92 -1.04
C LEU A 168 -23.96 10.39 0.40
N VAL A 169 -23.74 9.51 1.38
CA VAL A 169 -24.16 9.74 2.76
C VAL A 169 -22.96 9.60 3.71
N PRO A 170 -22.77 10.54 4.66
CA PRO A 170 -21.80 10.36 5.73
C PRO A 170 -22.28 9.31 6.75
N VAL A 171 -21.47 8.30 7.04
CA VAL A 171 -21.70 7.29 8.09
C VAL A 171 -21.13 7.75 9.44
N PHE A 172 -20.07 8.54 9.40
CA PHE A 172 -19.43 9.19 10.55
C PHE A 172 -19.20 10.67 10.25
N GLU A 173 -18.52 11.41 11.14
CA GLU A 173 -18.20 12.82 10.88
C GLU A 173 -17.43 12.96 9.55
N PRO A 174 -18.01 13.65 8.54
CA PRO A 174 -17.45 13.67 7.18
C PRO A 174 -16.19 14.53 7.06
N VAL A 175 -15.95 15.42 8.03
CA VAL A 175 -14.83 16.37 8.02
C VAL A 175 -13.49 15.66 8.21
N ASP A 176 -13.49 14.46 8.80
CA ASP A 176 -12.27 13.74 9.17
C ASP A 176 -11.67 12.90 8.04
N SER A 177 -12.48 12.39 7.11
CA SER A 177 -11.99 11.51 6.04
C SER A 177 -13.04 11.21 4.97
N PRO A 178 -12.68 11.15 3.67
CA PRO A 178 -13.58 10.66 2.62
C PRO A 178 -14.03 9.20 2.83
N ARG A 179 -13.33 8.42 3.66
CA ARG A 179 -13.71 7.05 4.04
C ARG A 179 -14.95 6.97 4.92
N ASN A 180 -15.36 8.09 5.49
CA ASN A 180 -16.57 8.18 6.30
C ASN A 180 -17.82 8.36 5.42
N MET A 181 -17.68 8.34 4.10
CA MET A 181 -18.77 8.44 3.15
C MET A 181 -19.14 7.06 2.58
N VAL A 182 -20.43 6.84 2.36
CA VAL A 182 -20.95 5.66 1.69
C VAL A 182 -21.78 6.07 0.48
N ILE A 183 -21.54 5.41 -0.64
CA ILE A 183 -22.41 5.48 -1.81
C ILE A 183 -23.49 4.42 -1.66
N VAL A 184 -24.74 4.83 -1.71
CA VAL A 184 -25.92 3.97 -1.71
C VAL A 184 -26.55 4.06 -3.10
N ALA A 185 -26.63 2.94 -3.80
CA ALA A 185 -27.38 2.83 -5.06
C ALA A 185 -28.49 1.80 -4.88
N LYS A 186 -29.75 2.22 -5.03
CA LYS A 186 -30.92 1.37 -4.88
C LYS A 186 -31.66 1.24 -6.22
N LYS A 187 -31.79 0.01 -6.68
CA LYS A 187 -32.68 -0.39 -7.79
C LYS A 187 -34.14 -0.16 -7.38
N LEU A 188 -34.91 0.62 -8.16
CA LEU A 188 -36.36 0.76 -7.97
C LEU A 188 -37.12 -0.39 -8.64
#